data_AF-A0A2V6WBA4-F1
#
_entry.id   AF-A0A2V6WBA4-F1
#
_cell.length_a   1.000
_cell.length_b   1.000
_cell.length_c   1.000
_cell.angle_alpha   90.00
_cell.angle_beta   90.00
_cell.angle_gamma   90.00
#
_symmetry.space_group_name_H-M   'P 1'
#
loop_
_entity.id
_entity.type
_entity.pdbx_description
1 polymer ?
#
loop_
_entity_poly.entity_id
_entity_poly.type
_entity_poly.pdbx_seq_one_letter_code
_entity_poly.pdbx_strand_id
1 'polypeptide(L)'
;MAQDARVQEFVKSFQSLHSEVQKVIVGHDDVILSVLIGLFAGGHVLLEGAPGLGKTLLVRTLAEGLELSFSRIQFTPDLMPADIVGTNIIVEDTNGRKRFEFQQGPIFGHILLADEINRATPKTQSALLEGMQEGSVTVGGATRPLPAPFFVLATQNPIEMEGTYPLPEAQLDRFIFKARVRYPAIEELNAIIERTTRPREVEVRRVLSGPVVLRLRELVREVPIVSHVRDLVSLIVMTTHPGFE
;
A
#
# COMPACT_ATOMS: atom_id res chain seq x y z
N MET A 1 6.77 29.98 13.39
CA MET A 1 7.91 30.09 12.46
C MET A 1 8.50 28.74 12.07
N ALA A 2 9.08 27.94 12.97
CA ALA A 2 9.64 26.63 12.60
C ALA A 2 8.58 25.56 12.25
N GLN A 3 7.45 25.55 12.97
CA GLN A 3 6.35 24.61 12.71
C GLN A 3 5.60 24.94 11.41
N ASP A 4 5.33 26.22 11.15
CA ASP A 4 4.68 26.65 9.91
C ASP A 4 5.48 26.25 8.67
N ALA A 5 6.82 26.38 8.72
CA ALA A 5 7.69 25.96 7.63
C ALA A 5 7.61 24.45 7.37
N ARG A 6 7.58 23.62 8.42
CA ARG A 6 7.40 22.16 8.31
C ARG A 6 6.05 21.79 7.71
N VAL A 7 4.98 22.49 8.10
CA VAL A 7 3.64 22.28 7.53
C VAL A 7 3.62 22.67 6.04
N GLN A 8 4.23 23.78 5.67
CA GLN A 8 4.34 24.18 4.25
C GLN A 8 5.17 23.19 3.44
N GLU A 9 6.25 22.65 4.00
CA GLU A 9 7.03 21.56 3.39
C GLU A 9 6.17 20.32 3.15
N PHE A 10 5.35 19.92 4.14
CA PHE A 10 4.42 18.81 3.99
C PHE A 10 3.41 19.06 2.86
N VAL A 11 2.74 20.22 2.85
CA VAL A 11 1.75 20.56 1.83
C VAL A 11 2.38 20.51 0.43
N LYS A 12 3.56 21.11 0.27
CA LYS A 12 4.29 21.09 -1.00
C LYS A 12 4.68 19.67 -1.41
N SER A 13 5.16 18.86 -0.48
CA SER A 13 5.57 17.47 -0.72
C SER A 13 4.38 16.61 -1.15
N PHE A 14 3.25 16.75 -0.44
CA PHE A 14 2.00 16.07 -0.73
C PHE A 14 1.48 16.45 -2.12
N GLN A 15 1.38 17.74 -2.42
CA GLN A 15 0.92 18.25 -3.72
C GLN A 15 1.85 17.83 -4.86
N SER A 16 3.17 17.81 -4.62
CA SER A 16 4.13 17.38 -5.63
C SER A 16 3.93 15.91 -5.98
N LEU A 17 3.83 15.02 -4.97
CA LEU A 17 3.59 13.60 -5.19
C LEU A 17 2.23 13.34 -5.83
N HIS A 18 1.17 14.01 -5.36
CA HIS A 18 -0.16 13.96 -5.95
C HIS A 18 -0.15 14.35 -7.43
N SER A 19 0.50 15.47 -7.77
CA SER A 19 0.64 15.94 -9.15
C SER A 19 1.42 14.97 -10.02
N GLU A 20 2.51 14.37 -9.52
CA GLU A 20 3.27 13.36 -10.28
C GLU A 20 2.40 12.14 -10.60
N VAL A 21 1.57 11.69 -9.65
CA VAL A 21 0.66 10.55 -9.88
C VAL A 21 -0.42 10.89 -10.91
N GLN A 22 -1.00 12.09 -10.86
CA GLN A 22 -2.04 12.56 -11.81
C GLN A 22 -1.53 12.75 -13.25
N LYS A 23 -0.20 12.85 -13.46
CA LYS A 23 0.35 12.84 -14.83
C LYS A 23 0.07 11.52 -15.54
N VAL A 24 0.10 10.41 -14.81
CA VAL A 24 -0.10 9.06 -15.35
C VAL A 24 -1.54 8.60 -15.17
N ILE A 25 -2.11 8.80 -13.98
CA ILE A 25 -3.46 8.36 -13.64
C ILE A 25 -4.47 9.44 -14.02
N VAL A 26 -5.47 9.05 -14.81
CA VAL A 26 -6.59 9.91 -15.19
C VAL A 26 -7.78 9.58 -14.30
N GLY A 27 -8.37 10.60 -13.68
CA GLY A 27 -9.47 10.41 -12.74
C GLY A 27 -9.03 9.80 -11.40
N HIS A 28 -9.99 9.23 -10.67
CA HIS A 28 -9.76 8.56 -9.38
C HIS A 28 -9.09 9.41 -8.29
N ASP A 29 -9.32 10.73 -8.29
CA ASP A 29 -8.68 11.65 -7.35
C ASP A 29 -8.90 11.24 -5.88
N ASP A 30 -10.13 10.82 -5.54
CA ASP A 30 -10.46 10.32 -4.19
C ASP A 30 -9.63 9.09 -3.79
N VAL A 31 -9.33 8.20 -4.75
CA VAL A 31 -8.51 6.99 -4.52
C VAL A 31 -7.06 7.39 -4.33
N ILE A 32 -6.53 8.29 -5.17
CA ILE A 32 -5.17 8.82 -5.05
C ILE A 32 -5.02 9.49 -3.68
N LEU A 33 -5.98 10.32 -3.29
CA LEU A 33 -5.99 11.00 -2.00
C LEU A 33 -5.99 10.00 -0.84
N SER A 34 -6.85 8.98 -0.88
CA SER A 34 -6.89 7.92 0.15
C SER A 34 -5.56 7.18 0.27
N VAL A 35 -4.89 6.90 -0.86
CA VAL A 35 -3.58 6.24 -0.90
C VAL A 35 -2.49 7.13 -0.29
N LEU A 36 -2.47 8.42 -0.62
CA LEU A 36 -1.50 9.36 -0.06
C LEU A 36 -1.73 9.60 1.43
N ILE A 37 -2.99 9.73 1.87
CA ILE A 37 -3.32 9.84 3.30
C ILE A 37 -2.88 8.56 4.01
N GLY A 38 -3.16 7.37 3.46
CA GLY A 38 -2.70 6.11 4.03
C GLY A 38 -1.17 6.05 4.18
N LEU A 39 -0.44 6.48 3.14
CA LEU A 39 1.02 6.56 3.16
C LEU A 39 1.53 7.47 4.29
N PHE A 40 1.00 8.68 4.46
CA PHE A 40 1.46 9.63 5.47
C PHE A 40 0.87 9.39 6.87
N ALA A 41 -0.24 8.67 6.98
CA ALA A 41 -0.77 8.19 8.27
C ALA A 41 -0.02 6.94 8.77
N GLY A 42 0.78 6.29 7.92
CA GLY A 42 1.49 5.06 8.26
C GLY A 42 0.61 3.81 8.26
N GLY A 43 -0.55 3.85 7.61
CA GLY A 43 -1.42 2.69 7.43
C GLY A 43 -1.24 2.02 6.07
N HIS A 44 -2.00 0.96 5.83
CA HIS A 44 -2.06 0.24 4.55
C HIS A 44 -3.41 0.48 3.86
N VAL A 45 -3.47 0.37 2.54
CA VAL A 45 -4.70 0.66 1.79
C VAL A 45 -5.14 -0.53 0.95
N LEU A 46 -6.43 -0.82 0.99
CA LEU A 46 -7.09 -1.83 0.19
C LEU A 46 -7.84 -1.17 -0.98
N LEU A 47 -7.47 -1.53 -2.21
CA LEU A 47 -8.07 -1.05 -3.45
C LEU A 47 -9.08 -2.10 -3.96
N GLU A 48 -10.37 -1.81 -3.77
CA GLU A 48 -11.46 -2.68 -4.25
C GLU A 48 -11.99 -2.16 -5.59
N GLY A 49 -11.99 -2.99 -6.63
CA GLY A 49 -12.59 -2.61 -7.91
C GLY A 49 -12.39 -3.66 -9.00
N ALA A 50 -13.05 -3.48 -10.13
CA ALA A 50 -12.94 -4.37 -11.29
C ALA A 50 -11.51 -4.42 -11.87
N PRO A 51 -11.12 -5.51 -12.56
CA PRO A 51 -9.84 -5.59 -13.25
C PRO A 51 -9.73 -4.51 -14.34
N GLY A 52 -8.50 -4.11 -14.65
CA GLY A 52 -8.24 -3.12 -15.71
C GLY A 52 -8.46 -1.64 -15.33
N LEU A 53 -8.90 -1.33 -14.10
CA LEU A 53 -9.11 0.06 -13.63
C LEU A 53 -7.83 0.78 -13.17
N GLY A 54 -6.67 0.44 -13.75
CA GLY A 54 -5.42 1.16 -13.47
C GLY A 54 -4.85 1.03 -12.04
N LYS A 55 -5.37 0.13 -11.20
CA LYS A 55 -4.88 -0.08 -9.80
C LYS A 55 -3.38 -0.37 -9.75
N THR A 56 -2.91 -1.33 -10.55
CA THR A 56 -1.49 -1.69 -10.66
C THR A 56 -0.65 -0.52 -11.15
N LEU A 57 -1.17 0.25 -12.12
CA LEU A 57 -0.49 1.43 -12.66
C LEU A 57 -0.37 2.54 -11.59
N LEU A 58 -1.42 2.77 -10.79
CA LEU A 58 -1.42 3.73 -9.69
C LEU A 58 -0.31 3.41 -8.68
N VAL A 59 -0.24 2.16 -8.22
CA VAL A 59 0.76 1.74 -7.23
C VAL A 59 2.17 1.86 -7.78
N ARG A 60 2.38 1.43 -9.03
CA ARG A 60 3.67 1.55 -9.69
C ARG A 60 4.10 3.02 -9.85
N THR A 61 3.18 3.87 -10.29
CA THR A 61 3.42 5.33 -10.46
C THR A 61 3.79 5.97 -9.12
N LEU A 62 3.07 5.63 -8.06
CA LEU A 62 3.38 6.10 -6.70
C LEU A 62 4.79 5.66 -6.28
N ALA A 63 5.16 4.41 -6.55
CA ALA A 63 6.49 3.90 -6.24
C ALA A 63 7.60 4.51 -7.10
N GLU A 64 7.33 4.93 -8.33
CA GLU A 64 8.28 5.67 -9.16
C GLU A 64 8.48 7.12 -8.67
N GLY A 65 7.42 7.75 -8.15
CA GLY A 65 7.47 9.08 -7.54
C GLY A 65 8.17 9.13 -6.17
N LEU A 66 8.33 7.97 -5.52
CA LEU A 66 9.01 7.80 -4.24
C LEU A 66 10.37 7.13 -4.49
N GLU A 67 11.46 7.59 -3.87
CA GLU A 67 12.76 6.90 -3.95
C GLU A 67 12.79 5.66 -3.05
N LEU A 68 11.88 4.72 -3.31
CA LEU A 68 11.59 3.56 -2.48
C LEU A 68 11.60 2.29 -3.33
N SER A 69 12.01 1.16 -2.72
CA SER A 69 11.96 -0.12 -3.44
C SER A 69 10.51 -0.58 -3.62
N PHE A 70 10.19 -1.00 -4.84
CA PHE A 70 8.89 -1.57 -5.20
C PHE A 70 8.97 -3.09 -5.24
N SER A 71 7.93 -3.76 -4.75
CA SER A 71 7.75 -5.20 -4.89
C SER A 71 6.29 -5.51 -5.21
N ARG A 72 6.06 -6.55 -6.01
CA ARG A 72 4.72 -7.00 -6.40
C ARG A 72 4.59 -8.48 -6.06
N ILE A 73 3.47 -8.81 -5.43
CA ILE A 73 3.04 -10.18 -5.17
C ILE A 73 1.70 -10.34 -5.87
N GLN A 74 1.64 -11.29 -6.81
CA GLN A 74 0.38 -11.74 -7.36
C GLN A 74 -0.14 -12.87 -6.48
N PHE A 75 -1.30 -12.69 -5.86
CA PHE A 75 -1.90 -13.74 -5.05
C PHE A 75 -2.58 -14.75 -5.98
N THR A 76 -2.19 -16.01 -5.82
CA THR A 76 -2.73 -17.15 -6.54
C THR A 76 -3.09 -18.26 -5.53
N PRO A 77 -3.98 -19.20 -5.91
CA PRO A 77 -4.41 -20.26 -4.98
C PRO A 77 -3.28 -21.15 -4.45
N ASP A 78 -2.19 -21.27 -5.21
CA ASP A 78 -0.99 -22.06 -4.93
C ASP A 78 0.11 -21.30 -4.19
N LEU A 79 -0.02 -19.98 -4.04
CA LEU A 79 0.98 -19.15 -3.36
C LEU A 79 1.12 -19.59 -1.89
N MET A 80 2.34 -19.87 -1.45
CA MET A 80 2.63 -20.27 -0.08
C MET A 80 3.10 -19.08 0.76
N PRO A 81 2.94 -19.12 2.10
CA PRO A 81 3.49 -18.10 3.00
C PRO A 81 4.98 -17.82 2.78
N ALA A 82 5.77 -18.86 2.53
CA ALA A 82 7.21 -18.76 2.30
C ALA A 82 7.56 -17.98 1.02
N ASP A 83 6.68 -17.97 0.01
CA ASP A 83 6.87 -17.20 -1.22
C ASP A 83 6.68 -15.69 -0.98
N ILE A 84 6.04 -15.30 0.14
CA ILE A 84 5.84 -13.91 0.55
C ILE A 84 6.96 -13.47 1.50
N VAL A 85 7.18 -14.23 2.57
CA VAL A 85 8.11 -13.86 3.66
C VAL A 85 9.56 -14.26 3.38
N GLY A 86 9.79 -15.16 2.43
CA GLY A 86 11.10 -15.74 2.15
C GLY A 86 11.33 -17.08 2.83
N THR A 87 12.45 -17.72 2.49
CA THR A 87 12.80 -19.05 2.98
C THR A 87 14.30 -19.19 3.17
N ASN A 88 14.73 -20.20 3.93
CA ASN A 88 16.14 -20.57 4.04
C ASN A 88 16.49 -21.56 2.92
N ILE A 89 17.44 -21.18 2.08
CA ILE A 89 17.99 -22.03 1.02
C ILE A 89 19.35 -22.58 1.44
N ILE A 90 19.73 -23.73 0.89
CA ILE A 90 21.09 -24.25 1.06
C ILE A 90 21.95 -23.73 -0.09
N VAL A 91 22.97 -22.95 0.26
CA VAL A 91 23.97 -22.44 -0.69
C VAL A 91 25.28 -23.20 -0.46
N GLU A 92 25.94 -23.55 -1.55
CA GLU A 92 27.27 -24.16 -1.52
C GLU A 92 28.32 -23.07 -1.73
N ASP A 93 29.26 -22.95 -0.79
CA ASP A 93 30.39 -22.04 -0.93
C ASP A 93 31.42 -22.62 -1.93
N THR A 94 32.32 -21.78 -2.42
CA THR A 94 33.47 -22.09 -3.30
C THR A 94 34.32 -23.29 -2.84
N ASN A 95 34.26 -23.64 -1.55
CA ASN A 95 34.96 -24.77 -0.94
C ASN A 95 34.08 -26.04 -0.75
N GLY A 96 32.89 -26.11 -1.34
CA GLY A 96 31.97 -27.25 -1.27
C GLY A 96 31.21 -27.39 0.06
N ARG A 97 31.25 -26.36 0.93
CA ARG A 97 30.53 -26.36 2.21
C ARG A 97 29.11 -25.86 2.02
N LYS A 98 28.13 -26.64 2.50
CA LYS A 98 26.71 -26.26 2.53
C LYS A 98 26.42 -25.35 3.71
N ARG A 99 25.85 -24.18 3.46
CA ARG A 99 25.34 -23.25 4.49
C ARG A 99 23.88 -22.92 4.24
N PHE A 100 23.11 -22.69 5.30
CA PHE A 100 21.77 -22.12 5.17
C PHE A 100 21.88 -20.61 5.01
N GLU A 101 21.27 -20.08 3.95
CA GLU A 101 21.22 -18.65 3.65
C GLU A 101 19.75 -18.23 3.49
N PHE A 102 19.38 -17.10 4.09
CA PHE A 102 18.02 -16.60 4.00
C PHE A 102 17.82 -15.85 2.68
N GLN A 103 16.91 -16.36 1.87
CA GLN A 103 16.43 -15.69 0.68
C GLN A 103 15.22 -14.84 1.05
N GLN A 104 15.38 -13.52 0.98
CA GLN A 104 14.31 -12.55 1.25
C GLN A 104 13.16 -12.75 0.26
N GLY A 105 11.94 -12.77 0.80
CA GLY A 105 10.74 -12.72 -0.01
C GLY A 105 10.41 -11.30 -0.51
N PRO A 106 9.42 -11.16 -1.39
CA PRO A 106 8.97 -9.88 -1.91
C PRO A 106 8.38 -8.93 -0.85
N ILE A 107 8.05 -9.41 0.36
CA ILE A 107 7.58 -8.54 1.45
C ILE A 107 8.62 -7.50 1.90
N PHE A 108 9.92 -7.70 1.61
CA PHE A 108 10.99 -6.77 1.99
C PHE A 108 11.11 -5.53 1.06
N GLY A 109 10.08 -5.22 0.26
CA GLY A 109 9.93 -3.96 -0.46
C GLY A 109 9.35 -2.85 0.42
N HIS A 110 9.76 -1.59 0.19
CA HIS A 110 9.16 -0.45 0.90
C HIS A 110 7.71 -0.22 0.48
N ILE A 111 7.42 -0.39 -0.81
CA ILE A 111 6.07 -0.33 -1.39
C ILE A 111 5.75 -1.69 -1.97
N LEU A 112 4.73 -2.33 -1.40
CA LEU A 112 4.29 -3.66 -1.79
C LEU A 112 2.91 -3.60 -2.42
N LEU A 113 2.81 -4.02 -3.69
CA LEU A 113 1.55 -4.31 -4.34
C LEU A 113 1.16 -5.78 -4.07
N ALA A 114 0.11 -6.00 -3.28
CA ALA A 114 -0.48 -7.32 -3.07
C ALA A 114 -1.73 -7.47 -3.97
N ASP A 115 -1.51 -7.94 -5.18
CA ASP A 115 -2.55 -8.02 -6.21
C ASP A 115 -3.46 -9.22 -5.97
N GLU A 116 -4.78 -9.01 -6.00
CA GLU A 116 -5.82 -10.03 -5.84
C GLU A 116 -5.69 -10.84 -4.55
N ILE A 117 -5.48 -10.15 -3.42
CA ILE A 117 -5.22 -10.78 -2.11
C ILE A 117 -6.27 -11.84 -1.72
N ASN A 118 -7.51 -11.70 -2.21
CA ASN A 118 -8.59 -12.66 -2.01
C ASN A 118 -8.43 -13.97 -2.80
N ARG A 119 -7.42 -14.16 -3.64
CA ARG A 119 -7.21 -15.42 -4.39
C ARG A 119 -6.32 -16.44 -3.69
N ALA A 120 -5.53 -16.03 -2.68
CA ALA A 120 -4.73 -16.97 -1.90
C ALA A 120 -5.48 -17.49 -0.68
N THR A 121 -5.01 -18.62 -0.16
CA THR A 121 -5.57 -19.23 1.06
C THR A 121 -5.47 -18.29 2.27
N PRO A 122 -6.34 -18.43 3.29
CA PRO A 122 -6.28 -17.62 4.52
C PRO A 122 -4.92 -17.67 5.22
N LYS A 123 -4.21 -18.79 5.13
CA LYS A 123 -2.85 -18.95 5.70
C LYS A 123 -1.84 -18.06 5.00
N THR A 124 -1.89 -17.99 3.67
CA THR A 124 -1.02 -17.13 2.85
C THR A 124 -1.36 -15.65 3.06
N GLN A 125 -2.64 -15.29 3.12
CA GLN A 125 -3.08 -13.94 3.47
C GLN A 125 -2.55 -13.51 4.84
N SER A 126 -2.63 -14.40 5.84
CA SER A 126 -2.17 -14.13 7.20
C SER A 126 -0.68 -13.79 7.27
N ALA A 127 0.16 -14.41 6.44
CA ALA A 127 1.60 -14.14 6.42
C ALA A 127 1.93 -12.69 6.01
N LEU A 128 1.19 -12.14 5.03
CA LEU A 128 1.31 -10.73 4.65
C LEU A 128 0.77 -9.81 5.77
N LEU A 129 -0.41 -10.13 6.29
CA LEU A 129 -1.09 -9.31 7.30
C LEU A 129 -0.35 -9.26 8.64
N GLU A 130 0.35 -10.33 9.01
CA GLU A 130 1.26 -10.37 10.15
C GLU A 130 2.42 -9.38 9.94
N GLY A 131 3.08 -9.42 8.77
CA GLY A 131 4.14 -8.48 8.43
C GLY A 131 3.67 -7.02 8.43
N MET A 132 2.44 -6.76 7.97
CA MET A 132 1.81 -5.43 8.05
C MET A 132 1.65 -4.94 9.49
N GLN A 133 1.21 -5.82 10.39
CA GLN A 133 0.93 -5.44 11.77
C GLN A 133 2.20 -5.29 12.62
N GLU A 134 3.14 -6.21 12.47
CA GLU A 134 4.32 -6.32 13.32
C GLU A 134 5.52 -5.53 12.78
N GLY A 135 5.48 -5.09 11.51
CA GLY A 135 6.63 -4.44 10.85
C GLY A 135 7.87 -5.36 10.75
N SER A 136 7.68 -6.66 10.93
CA SER A 136 8.72 -7.68 10.89
C SER A 136 8.12 -9.04 10.53
N VAL A 137 8.95 -9.99 10.10
CA VAL A 137 8.56 -11.37 9.82
C VAL A 137 9.52 -12.34 10.49
N THR A 138 9.01 -13.48 10.96
CA THR A 138 9.84 -14.53 11.59
C THR A 138 9.97 -15.72 10.66
N VAL A 139 11.19 -16.03 10.23
CA VAL A 139 11.48 -17.16 9.33
C VAL A 139 12.61 -18.01 9.92
N GLY A 140 12.35 -19.30 10.08
CA GLY A 140 13.34 -20.25 10.61
C GLY A 140 13.83 -19.91 12.03
N GLY A 141 12.96 -19.32 12.87
CA GLY A 141 13.28 -18.92 14.24
C GLY A 141 13.99 -17.58 14.40
N ALA A 142 14.26 -16.86 13.30
CA ALA A 142 14.85 -15.51 13.33
C ALA A 142 13.84 -14.45 12.90
N THR A 143 13.62 -13.45 13.75
CA THR A 143 12.81 -12.28 13.43
C THR A 143 13.61 -11.29 12.59
N ARG A 144 12.99 -10.77 11.53
CA ARG A 144 13.61 -9.90 10.52
C ARG A 144 12.75 -8.66 10.34
N PRO A 145 13.28 -7.45 10.58
CA PRO A 145 12.51 -6.23 10.40
C PRO A 145 12.24 -5.97 8.91
N LEU A 146 11.06 -5.44 8.61
CA LEU A 146 10.71 -4.92 7.28
C LEU A 146 11.32 -3.53 7.08
N PRO A 147 11.54 -3.10 5.82
CA PRO A 147 12.07 -1.77 5.54
C PRO A 147 11.14 -0.65 6.04
N ALA A 148 11.69 0.51 6.40
CA ALA A 148 10.92 1.66 6.82
C ALA A 148 11.12 2.84 5.84
N PRO A 149 10.04 3.43 5.27
CA PRO A 149 8.64 3.07 5.46
C PRO A 149 8.25 1.75 4.77
N PHE A 150 7.40 0.96 5.43
CA PHE A 150 6.70 -0.18 4.84
C PHE A 150 5.27 0.25 4.50
N PHE A 151 4.86 0.09 3.26
CA PHE A 151 3.53 0.46 2.78
C PHE A 151 2.99 -0.61 1.85
N VAL A 152 1.76 -1.07 2.12
CA VAL A 152 1.11 -2.15 1.39
C VAL A 152 -0.14 -1.60 0.74
N LEU A 153 -0.24 -1.82 -0.56
CA LEU A 153 -1.41 -1.56 -1.36
C LEU A 153 -1.93 -2.92 -1.83
N ALA A 154 -3.00 -3.39 -1.20
CA ALA A 154 -3.64 -4.64 -1.58
C ALA A 154 -4.76 -4.36 -2.58
N THR A 155 -4.99 -5.26 -3.55
CA THR A 155 -6.13 -5.16 -4.46
C THR A 155 -7.08 -6.32 -4.24
N GLN A 156 -8.37 -6.06 -4.43
CA GLN A 156 -9.41 -7.08 -4.45
C GLN A 156 -10.37 -6.85 -5.61
N ASN A 157 -10.72 -7.93 -6.27
CA ASN A 157 -11.76 -7.94 -7.30
C ASN A 157 -13.06 -8.49 -6.68
N PRO A 158 -14.13 -7.66 -6.55
CA PRO A 158 -15.38 -8.10 -5.92
C PRO A 158 -16.23 -9.02 -6.82
N ILE A 159 -15.91 -9.14 -8.11
CA ILE A 159 -16.73 -9.88 -9.08
C ILE A 159 -16.33 -11.36 -9.17
N GLU A 160 -15.07 -11.70 -8.86
CA GLU A 160 -14.58 -13.08 -8.88
C GLU A 160 -15.04 -13.86 -7.64
N MET A 161 -16.08 -14.67 -7.83
CA MET A 161 -16.69 -15.50 -6.78
C MET A 161 -16.11 -16.92 -6.73
N GLU A 162 -15.39 -17.36 -7.76
CA GLU A 162 -14.88 -18.73 -7.85
C GLU A 162 -13.41 -18.80 -7.43
N GLY A 163 -13.08 -19.67 -6.49
CA GLY A 163 -11.71 -19.84 -6.00
C GLY A 163 -11.16 -18.64 -5.20
N THR A 164 -12.04 -17.84 -4.60
CA THR A 164 -11.65 -16.71 -3.75
C THR A 164 -11.96 -16.95 -2.27
N TYR A 165 -11.09 -16.43 -1.41
CA TYR A 165 -11.17 -16.42 0.03
C TYR A 165 -11.30 -14.95 0.48
N PRO A 166 -12.52 -14.49 0.85
CA PRO A 166 -12.69 -13.11 1.29
C PRO A 166 -11.91 -12.86 2.58
N LEU A 167 -11.35 -11.66 2.71
CA LEU A 167 -10.74 -11.23 3.97
C LEU A 167 -11.85 -11.11 5.03
N PRO A 168 -11.74 -11.82 6.17
CA PRO A 168 -12.60 -11.58 7.33
C PRO A 168 -12.52 -10.12 7.78
N GLU A 169 -13.58 -9.64 8.44
CA GLU A 169 -13.66 -8.25 8.93
C GLU A 169 -12.46 -7.87 9.81
N ALA A 170 -12.05 -8.77 10.71
CA ALA A 170 -10.87 -8.59 11.55
C ALA A 170 -9.54 -8.46 10.76
N GLN A 171 -9.51 -8.90 9.50
CA GLN A 171 -8.36 -8.68 8.60
C GLN A 171 -8.48 -7.39 7.81
N LEU A 172 -9.69 -7.01 7.40
CA LEU A 172 -9.97 -5.72 6.75
C LEU A 172 -9.63 -4.54 7.67
N ASP A 173 -9.83 -4.69 8.98
CA ASP A 173 -9.54 -3.65 9.98
C ASP A 173 -8.05 -3.25 10.07
N ARG A 174 -7.14 -4.08 9.51
CA ARG A 174 -5.71 -3.73 9.39
C ARG A 174 -5.41 -2.71 8.28
N PHE A 175 -6.40 -2.38 7.44
CA PHE A 175 -6.28 -1.36 6.40
C PHE A 175 -6.95 -0.08 6.87
N ILE A 176 -6.22 1.05 6.83
CA ILE A 176 -6.77 2.35 7.23
C ILE A 176 -7.85 2.84 6.26
N PHE A 177 -7.76 2.43 4.99
CA PHE A 177 -8.77 2.71 3.97
C PHE A 177 -9.07 1.48 3.13
N LYS A 178 -10.37 1.30 2.87
CA LYS A 178 -10.89 0.51 1.74
C LYS A 178 -11.35 1.48 0.65
N ALA A 179 -10.47 1.78 -0.31
CA ALA A 179 -10.75 2.69 -1.41
C ALA A 179 -11.42 1.94 -2.57
N ARG A 180 -12.64 2.37 -2.93
CA ARG A 180 -13.42 1.79 -4.03
C ARG A 180 -13.06 2.46 -5.35
N VAL A 181 -12.46 1.70 -6.25
CA VAL A 181 -12.11 2.13 -7.61
C VAL A 181 -13.30 1.86 -8.52
N ARG A 182 -13.95 2.94 -8.96
CA ARG A 182 -15.13 2.90 -9.84
C ARG A 182 -14.69 2.86 -11.30
N TYR A 183 -15.62 2.59 -12.21
CA TYR A 183 -15.36 2.81 -13.63
C TYR A 183 -15.18 4.31 -13.89
N PRO A 184 -14.25 4.69 -14.79
CA PRO A 184 -14.07 6.09 -15.17
C PRO A 184 -15.32 6.63 -15.86
N ALA A 185 -15.56 7.93 -15.72
CA ALA A 185 -16.53 8.65 -16.54
C ALA A 185 -16.12 8.61 -18.03
N ILE A 186 -17.05 8.95 -18.93
CA ILE A 186 -16.77 8.92 -20.38
C ILE A 186 -15.62 9.88 -20.73
N GLU A 187 -15.57 11.05 -20.09
CA GLU A 187 -14.55 12.07 -20.29
C GLU A 187 -13.17 11.56 -19.83
N GLU A 188 -13.12 10.88 -18.69
CA GLU A 188 -11.91 10.24 -18.16
C GLU A 188 -11.44 9.10 -19.08
N LEU A 189 -12.37 8.28 -19.57
CA LEU A 189 -12.07 7.18 -20.50
C LEU A 189 -11.51 7.71 -21.82
N ASN A 190 -12.09 8.77 -22.37
CA ASN A 190 -11.59 9.43 -23.57
C ASN A 190 -10.15 9.95 -23.36
N ALA A 191 -9.88 10.56 -22.21
CA ALA A 191 -8.52 11.01 -21.86
C ALA A 191 -7.55 9.84 -21.66
N ILE A 192 -7.99 8.71 -21.10
CA ILE A 192 -7.19 7.47 -21.02
C ILE A 192 -6.83 6.98 -22.42
N ILE A 193 -7.81 6.88 -23.32
CA ILE A 193 -7.61 6.47 -24.72
C ILE A 193 -6.60 7.39 -25.41
N GLU A 194 -6.77 8.71 -25.29
CA GLU A 194 -5.88 9.69 -25.91
C GLU A 194 -4.44 9.60 -25.39
N ARG A 195 -4.25 9.40 -24.07
CA ARG A 195 -2.92 9.30 -23.46
C ARG A 195 -2.22 7.98 -23.80
N THR A 196 -2.96 6.88 -23.82
CA THR A 196 -2.39 5.53 -24.07
C THR A 196 -2.10 5.24 -25.53
N THR A 197 -2.73 5.97 -26.46
CA THR A 197 -2.53 5.79 -27.91
C THR A 197 -1.46 6.71 -28.50
N ARG A 198 -0.97 7.71 -27.74
CA ARG A 198 0.10 8.61 -28.18
C ARG A 198 1.47 8.03 -27.83
N PRO A 199 2.49 8.21 -28.70
CA PRO A 199 3.85 7.69 -28.47
C PRO A 199 4.65 8.45 -27.40
N ARG A 200 4.00 9.16 -26.48
CA ARG A 200 4.67 9.99 -25.46
C ARG A 200 4.66 9.26 -24.13
N GLU A 201 5.84 8.82 -23.70
CA GLU A 201 6.02 8.32 -22.34
C GLU A 201 5.95 9.48 -21.35
N VAL A 202 5.11 9.31 -20.33
CA VAL A 202 5.01 10.25 -19.21
C VAL A 202 6.06 9.84 -18.20
N GLU A 203 7.10 10.66 -18.03
CA GLU A 203 8.13 10.43 -17.03
C GLU A 203 7.67 10.93 -15.66
N VAL A 204 7.61 10.01 -14.69
CA VAL A 204 7.31 10.31 -13.29
C VAL A 204 8.61 10.70 -12.59
N ARG A 205 8.63 11.88 -11.97
CA ARG A 205 9.83 12.33 -11.22
C ARG A 205 9.77 11.82 -9.79
N ARG A 206 10.92 11.41 -9.29
CA ARG A 206 11.14 11.15 -7.87
C ARG A 206 11.08 12.45 -7.10
N VAL A 207 10.11 12.58 -6.21
CA VAL A 207 9.86 13.82 -5.45
C VAL A 207 10.13 13.68 -3.97
N LEU A 208 10.08 12.46 -3.40
CA LEU A 208 10.32 12.21 -1.98
C LEU A 208 11.16 10.95 -1.77
N SER A 209 12.00 10.95 -0.73
CA SER A 209 12.75 9.78 -0.30
C SER A 209 12.17 9.17 0.98
N GLY A 210 12.51 7.91 1.28
CA GLY A 210 12.05 7.21 2.48
C GLY A 210 12.25 7.99 3.80
N PRO A 211 13.45 8.54 4.07
CA PRO A 211 13.68 9.37 5.25
C PRO A 211 12.80 10.62 5.30
N VAL A 212 12.49 11.25 4.15
CA VAL A 212 11.57 12.39 4.09
C VAL A 212 10.15 11.93 4.45
N VAL A 213 9.69 10.82 3.88
CA VAL A 213 8.36 10.26 4.17
C VAL A 213 8.21 9.98 5.68
N LEU A 214 9.22 9.38 6.32
CA LEU A 214 9.19 9.11 7.76
C LEU A 214 9.11 10.40 8.60
N ARG A 215 9.92 11.42 8.29
CA ARG A 215 9.85 12.72 8.98
C ARG A 215 8.49 13.41 8.81
N LEU A 216 7.90 13.30 7.62
CA LEU A 216 6.57 13.85 7.34
C LEU A 216 5.46 13.08 8.09
N ARG A 217 5.58 11.76 8.26
CA ARG A 217 4.69 10.96 9.11
C ARG A 217 4.73 11.42 10.57
N GLU A 218 5.92 11.72 11.09
CA GLU A 218 6.06 12.26 12.46
C GLU A 218 5.35 13.61 12.60
N LEU A 219 5.51 14.51 11.63
CA LEU A 219 4.80 15.80 11.63
C LEU A 219 3.28 15.63 11.62
N VAL A 220 2.73 14.68 10.87
CA VAL A 220 1.27 14.40 10.85
C VAL A 220 0.75 14.05 12.24
N ARG A 221 1.55 13.34 13.06
CA ARG A 221 1.18 12.99 14.45
C ARG A 221 1.23 14.17 15.42
N GLU A 222 1.96 15.23 15.08
CA GLU A 222 2.05 16.46 15.89
C GLU A 222 0.87 17.41 15.65
N VAL A 223 0.02 17.16 14.64
CA VAL A 223 -1.10 18.03 14.30
C VAL A 223 -2.14 18.03 15.45
N PRO A 224 -2.42 19.19 16.08
CA PRO A 224 -3.38 19.24 17.18
C PRO A 224 -4.80 19.01 16.68
N ILE A 225 -5.55 18.18 17.39
CA ILE A 225 -6.98 17.95 17.14
C ILE A 225 -7.76 18.78 18.15
N VAL A 226 -8.58 19.71 17.65
CA VAL A 226 -9.50 20.52 18.47
C VAL A 226 -10.59 19.63 19.10
N SER A 227 -11.00 19.94 20.33
CA SER A 227 -11.89 19.10 21.14
C SER A 227 -13.17 18.69 20.41
N HIS A 228 -13.86 19.63 19.77
CA HIS A 228 -15.11 19.34 19.06
C HIS A 228 -14.95 18.35 17.89
N VAL A 229 -13.79 18.33 17.21
CA VAL A 229 -13.51 17.33 16.17
C VAL A 229 -13.26 15.97 16.80
N ARG A 230 -12.45 15.90 17.86
CA ARG A 230 -12.20 14.66 18.61
C ARG A 230 -13.51 14.07 19.14
N ASP A 231 -14.34 14.89 19.76
CA ASP A 231 -15.60 14.48 20.39
C ASP A 231 -16.60 13.98 19.31
N LEU A 232 -16.64 14.64 18.14
CA LEU A 232 -17.41 14.18 16.99
C LEU A 232 -16.93 12.83 16.47
N VAL A 233 -15.62 12.62 16.36
CA VAL A 233 -15.04 11.32 15.94
C VAL A 233 -15.43 10.22 16.92
N SER A 234 -15.32 10.47 18.23
CA SER A 234 -15.77 9.53 19.25
C SER A 234 -17.26 9.21 19.13
N LEU A 235 -18.10 10.23 18.92
CA LEU A 235 -19.53 10.02 18.72
C LEU A 235 -19.82 9.14 17.50
N ILE A 236 -19.20 9.42 16.35
CA ILE A 236 -19.37 8.63 15.13
C ILE A 236 -19.04 7.16 15.40
N VAL A 237 -17.87 6.89 15.99
CA VAL A 237 -17.43 5.52 16.31
C VAL A 237 -18.44 4.83 17.23
N MET A 238 -18.84 5.49 18.32
CA MET A 238 -19.78 4.90 19.26
C MET A 238 -21.15 4.64 18.62
N THR A 239 -21.68 5.56 17.80
CA THR A 239 -22.97 5.37 17.11
C THR A 239 -22.99 4.24 16.08
N THR A 240 -21.83 3.76 15.63
CA THR A 240 -21.74 2.57 14.77
C THR A 240 -21.69 1.26 15.54
N HIS A 241 -21.52 1.29 16.88
CA HIS A 241 -21.56 0.07 17.68
C HIS A 241 -23.01 -0.41 17.83
N PRO A 242 -23.31 -1.71 17.57
CA PRO A 242 -24.69 -2.23 17.63
C PRO A 242 -25.39 -2.08 18.99
N GLY A 243 -24.63 -1.90 20.08
CA GLY A 243 -25.15 -1.78 21.45
C GLY A 243 -25.00 -0.39 22.07
N PHE A 244 -24.77 0.64 21.26
CA PHE A 244 -24.72 2.02 21.75
C PHE A 244 -26.13 2.62 21.79
N GLU A 245 -26.64 2.85 23.00
CA GLU A 245 -27.90 3.57 23.28
C GLU A 245 -27.71 5.08 23.38
#